data_AF-A0A2P2IG10-F1
#
_entry.id   AF-A0A2P2IG10-F1
#
_cell.length_a   1.000
_cell.length_b   1.000
_cell.length_c   1.000
_cell.angle_alpha   90.00
_cell.angle_beta   90.00
_cell.angle_gamma   90.00
#
_symmetry.space_group_name_H-M   'P 1'
#
loop_
_entity.id
_entity.type
_entity.pdbx_description
1 polymer ?
#
loop_
_entity_poly.entity_id
_entity_poly.type
_entity_poly.pdbx_seq_one_letter_code
_entity_poly.pdbx_strand_id
1 'polypeptide(L)'
;RINEIKNSLHAAYEERHNFEQNLQQISAWTGGKEAEVACPSLLPLKAEAAEKVYQRYKKLETDTKIYVGSSVASARRQADSLLKDCDEEDTEDLDDTMIEAVGKITELRQTLAGTLNCLSNMVESRKDFEKQVDLAQKWIHEAEIALRTDTRSLNSADVLEEHLKKLEMLEDEQEEANRRINSISNMCADLLEYLTEADKFTLGEIVRDLQDRSEFINSGLTDKIEQIREAIFTQRKMTERMVQSTQTLAN
;
A
#
# COMPACT_ATOMS: atom_id res chain seq x y z
N ARG A 1 -64.35 -13.20 24.44
CA ARG A 1 -64.31 -11.72 24.33
C ARG A 1 -63.25 -11.05 25.21
N ILE A 2 -63.34 -11.04 26.56
CA ILE A 2 -62.32 -10.37 27.40
C ILE A 2 -60.93 -11.01 27.27
N ASN A 3 -60.85 -12.34 27.28
CA ASN A 3 -59.57 -13.06 27.11
C ASN A 3 -58.95 -12.87 25.71
N GLU A 4 -59.78 -12.72 24.66
CA GLU A 4 -59.30 -12.48 23.30
C GLU A 4 -58.72 -11.07 23.16
N ILE A 5 -59.40 -10.06 23.71
CA ILE A 5 -58.92 -8.67 23.74
C ILE A 5 -57.61 -8.58 24.53
N LYS A 6 -57.53 -9.26 25.69
CA LYS A 6 -56.30 -9.28 26.50
C LYS A 6 -55.12 -9.91 25.75
N ASN A 7 -55.35 -11.02 25.05
CA ASN A 7 -54.30 -11.70 24.28
C ASN A 7 -53.84 -10.86 23.08
N SER A 8 -54.76 -10.20 22.39
CA SER A 8 -54.46 -9.30 21.27
C SER A 8 -53.67 -8.06 21.72
N LEU A 9 -54.07 -7.43 22.82
CA LEU A 9 -53.35 -6.29 23.39
C LEU A 9 -51.94 -6.67 23.85
N HIS A 10 -51.77 -7.87 24.45
CA HIS A 10 -50.46 -8.35 24.85
C HIS A 10 -49.55 -8.63 23.64
N ALA A 11 -50.08 -9.21 22.56
CA ALA A 11 -49.32 -9.44 21.34
C ALA A 11 -48.86 -8.12 20.69
N ALA A 12 -49.74 -7.12 20.60
CA ALA A 12 -49.40 -5.81 20.07
C ALA A 12 -48.33 -5.09 20.93
N TYR A 13 -48.43 -5.20 22.26
CA TYR A 13 -47.41 -4.67 23.17
C TYR A 13 -46.04 -5.33 22.95
N GLU A 14 -45.99 -6.66 22.86
CA GLU A 14 -44.76 -7.40 22.62
C GLU A 14 -44.14 -7.04 21.26
N GLU A 15 -44.96 -6.89 20.22
CA GLU A 15 -44.49 -6.50 18.88
C GLU A 15 -43.84 -5.11 18.88
N ARG A 16 -44.51 -4.13 19.50
CA ARG A 16 -43.98 -2.76 19.67
C ARG A 16 -42.73 -2.73 20.53
N HIS A 17 -42.73 -3.46 21.65
CA HIS A 17 -41.57 -3.53 22.54
C HIS A 17 -40.33 -4.12 21.85
N ASN A 18 -40.51 -5.20 21.09
CA ASN A 18 -39.44 -5.82 20.33
C ASN A 18 -38.92 -4.91 19.20
N PHE A 19 -39.80 -4.16 18.55
CA PHE A 19 -39.42 -3.16 17.55
C PHE A 19 -38.58 -2.03 18.15
N GLU A 20 -39.02 -1.44 19.26
CA GLU A 20 -38.30 -0.38 19.97
C GLU A 20 -36.92 -0.86 20.45
N GLN A 21 -36.82 -2.08 20.99
CA GLN A 21 -35.52 -2.67 21.35
C GLN A 21 -34.60 -2.84 20.14
N ASN A 22 -35.13 -3.33 19.01
CA ASN A 22 -34.34 -3.49 17.79
C ASN A 22 -33.83 -2.14 17.25
N LEU A 23 -34.65 -1.09 17.28
CA LEU A 23 -34.22 0.26 16.90
C LEU A 23 -33.11 0.80 17.81
N GLN A 24 -33.23 0.61 19.12
CA GLN A 24 -32.18 1.01 20.07
C GLN A 24 -30.87 0.27 19.77
N GLN A 25 -30.93 -1.03 19.48
CA GLN A 25 -29.76 -1.80 19.08
C GLN A 25 -29.13 -1.29 17.78
N ILE A 26 -29.96 -0.97 16.78
CA ILE A 26 -29.50 -0.39 15.51
C ILE A 26 -28.80 0.94 15.73
N SER A 27 -29.40 1.84 16.52
CA SER A 27 -28.81 3.15 16.81
C SER A 27 -27.49 3.01 17.57
N ALA A 28 -27.44 2.15 18.59
CA ALA A 28 -26.24 1.92 19.38
C ALA A 28 -25.11 1.29 18.53
N TRP A 29 -25.46 0.33 17.68
CA TRP A 29 -24.51 -0.30 16.77
C TRP A 29 -23.95 0.69 15.75
N THR A 30 -24.83 1.49 15.13
CA THR A 30 -24.45 2.47 14.11
C THR A 30 -23.53 3.54 14.68
N GLY A 31 -23.90 4.14 15.83
CA GLY A 31 -23.04 5.12 16.51
C GLY A 31 -21.69 4.54 16.95
N GLY A 32 -21.65 3.26 17.35
CA GLY A 32 -20.39 2.56 17.63
C GLY A 32 -19.50 2.41 16.41
N LYS A 33 -20.07 2.19 15.22
CA LYS A 33 -19.33 2.04 13.96
C LYS A 33 -18.93 3.37 13.33
N GLU A 34 -19.73 4.42 13.46
CA GLU A 34 -19.37 5.76 12.99
C GLU A 34 -18.05 6.25 13.61
N ALA A 35 -17.83 5.98 14.91
CA ALA A 35 -16.58 6.29 15.59
C ALA A 35 -15.37 5.51 15.05
N GLU A 36 -15.58 4.32 14.46
CA GLU A 36 -14.53 3.45 13.90
C GLU A 36 -14.22 3.77 12.43
N VAL A 37 -15.20 4.27 11.67
CA VAL A 37 -15.08 4.47 10.22
C VAL A 37 -14.30 5.73 9.82
N ALA A 38 -14.03 6.66 10.74
CA ALA A 38 -13.20 7.83 10.45
C ALA A 38 -11.88 7.42 9.79
N CYS A 39 -11.51 8.10 8.71
CA CYS A 39 -10.29 7.79 7.96
C CYS A 39 -9.08 7.84 8.91
N PRO A 40 -8.25 6.78 8.98
CA PRO A 40 -7.04 6.81 9.80
C PRO A 40 -6.16 7.97 9.35
N SER A 41 -5.86 8.90 10.24
CA SER A 41 -4.98 10.04 9.92
C SER A 41 -3.55 9.60 9.63
N LEU A 42 -3.12 8.46 10.19
CA LEU A 42 -1.78 7.92 10.03
C LEU A 42 -1.84 6.44 9.64
N LEU A 43 -1.01 6.05 8.67
CA LEU A 43 -0.82 4.68 8.23
C LEU A 43 0.67 4.31 8.33
N PRO A 44 1.00 3.03 8.61
CA PRO A 44 2.38 2.55 8.57
C PRO A 44 3.03 2.80 7.20
N LEU A 45 4.36 2.97 7.17
CA LEU A 45 5.09 3.11 5.91
C LEU A 45 4.99 1.85 5.03
N LYS A 46 5.14 0.67 5.64
CA LYS A 46 5.17 -0.60 4.90
C LYS A 46 3.82 -0.95 4.29
N ALA A 47 3.81 -1.31 3.01
CA ALA A 47 2.59 -1.63 2.27
C ALA A 47 1.82 -2.79 2.91
N GLU A 48 2.51 -3.84 3.37
CA GLU A 48 1.88 -4.98 4.05
C GLU A 48 1.14 -4.56 5.34
N ALA A 49 1.71 -3.64 6.10
CA ALA A 49 1.10 -3.16 7.34
C ALA A 49 -0.10 -2.24 7.06
N ALA A 50 0.00 -1.38 6.05
CA ALA A 50 -1.13 -0.56 5.58
C ALA A 50 -2.27 -1.43 5.02
N GLU A 51 -1.95 -2.50 4.28
CA GLU A 51 -2.92 -3.48 3.78
C GLU A 51 -3.68 -4.15 4.93
N LYS A 52 -3.00 -4.49 6.04
CA LYS A 52 -3.68 -5.02 7.24
C LYS A 52 -4.71 -4.05 7.81
N VAL A 53 -4.48 -2.73 7.72
CA VAL A 53 -5.47 -1.72 8.11
C VAL A 53 -6.65 -1.73 7.13
N TYR A 54 -6.38 -1.70 5.83
CA TYR A 54 -7.42 -1.79 4.79
C TYR A 54 -8.30 -3.03 4.95
N GLN A 55 -7.72 -4.20 5.25
CA GLN A 55 -8.47 -5.44 5.46
C GLN A 55 -9.41 -5.37 6.68
N ARG A 56 -9.08 -4.59 7.72
CA ARG A 56 -10.00 -4.35 8.86
C ARG A 56 -11.24 -3.58 8.41
N TYR A 57 -11.07 -2.54 7.60
CA TYR A 57 -12.20 -1.78 7.04
C TYR A 57 -13.01 -2.62 6.05
N LYS A 58 -12.38 -3.51 5.29
CA LYS A 58 -13.10 -4.47 4.43
C LYS A 58 -13.96 -5.43 5.23
N LYS A 59 -13.45 -5.92 6.37
CA LYS A 59 -14.26 -6.71 7.29
C LYS A 59 -15.44 -5.90 7.83
N LEU A 60 -15.21 -4.65 8.24
CA LEU A 60 -16.27 -3.77 8.70
C LEU A 60 -17.35 -3.53 7.62
N GLU A 61 -16.97 -3.44 6.35
CA GLU A 61 -17.90 -3.33 5.21
C GLU A 61 -18.77 -4.58 5.10
N THR A 62 -18.17 -5.77 5.21
CA THR A 62 -18.91 -7.04 5.21
C THR A 62 -19.84 -7.15 6.41
N ASP A 63 -19.35 -6.83 7.61
CA ASP A 63 -20.14 -6.86 8.84
C ASP A 63 -21.35 -5.91 8.74
N THR A 64 -21.15 -4.72 8.16
CA THR A 64 -22.23 -3.75 7.90
C THR A 64 -23.26 -4.29 6.92
N LYS A 65 -22.83 -4.95 5.83
CA LYS A 65 -23.75 -5.58 4.86
C LYS A 65 -24.58 -6.68 5.52
N ILE A 66 -23.97 -7.51 6.36
CA ILE A 66 -24.65 -8.57 7.11
C ILE A 66 -25.66 -7.97 8.09
N TYR A 67 -25.28 -6.91 8.82
CA TYR A 67 -26.14 -6.24 9.79
C TYR A 67 -27.39 -5.63 9.12
N VAL A 68 -27.21 -4.99 7.96
CA VAL A 68 -28.33 -4.48 7.14
C VAL A 68 -29.25 -5.62 6.68
N GLY A 69 -28.69 -6.73 6.21
CA GLY A 69 -29.47 -7.89 5.75
C GLY A 69 -30.18 -8.66 6.87
N SER A 70 -29.83 -8.42 8.12
CA SER A 70 -30.39 -9.10 9.30
C SER A 70 -31.19 -8.15 10.18
N SER A 71 -30.55 -7.44 11.11
CA SER A 71 -31.20 -6.58 12.10
C SER A 71 -32.06 -5.48 11.48
N VAL A 72 -31.55 -4.77 10.47
CA VAL A 72 -32.30 -3.68 9.81
C VAL A 72 -33.48 -4.24 9.01
N ALA A 73 -33.27 -5.33 8.27
CA ALA A 73 -34.35 -6.01 7.56
C ALA A 73 -35.42 -6.55 8.52
N SER A 74 -35.05 -7.01 9.70
CA SER A 74 -35.97 -7.46 10.75
C SER A 74 -36.79 -6.30 11.32
N ALA A 75 -36.13 -5.19 11.68
CA ALA A 75 -36.81 -3.99 12.18
C ALA A 75 -37.80 -3.44 11.14
N ARG A 76 -37.43 -3.45 9.86
CA ARG A 76 -38.33 -3.06 8.77
C ARG A 76 -39.58 -3.93 8.68
N ARG A 77 -39.44 -5.25 8.78
CA ARG A 77 -40.60 -6.16 8.78
C ARG A 77 -41.51 -5.95 9.99
N GLN A 78 -40.94 -5.58 11.14
CA GLN A 78 -41.71 -5.26 12.34
C GLN A 78 -42.47 -3.94 12.16
N ALA A 79 -41.82 -2.90 11.62
CA ALA A 79 -42.49 -1.66 11.24
C ALA A 79 -43.64 -1.90 10.25
N ASP A 80 -43.40 -2.67 9.17
CA ASP A 80 -44.44 -3.03 8.19
C ASP A 80 -45.64 -3.78 8.81
N SER A 81 -45.41 -4.49 9.91
CA SER A 81 -46.44 -5.21 10.65
C SER A 81 -47.25 -4.26 11.53
N LEU A 82 -46.57 -3.37 12.27
CA LEU A 82 -47.18 -2.35 13.13
C LEU A 82 -48.05 -1.36 12.34
N LEU A 83 -47.62 -0.98 11.12
CA LEU A 83 -48.35 -0.06 10.25
C LEU A 83 -49.79 -0.49 9.92
N LYS A 84 -50.13 -1.78 10.05
CA LYS A 84 -51.49 -2.27 9.77
C LYS A 84 -52.53 -1.78 10.78
N ASP A 85 -52.08 -1.43 11.97
CA ASP A 85 -52.93 -1.07 13.11
C ASP A 85 -52.73 0.40 13.54
N CYS A 86 -51.91 1.18 12.83
CA CYS A 86 -51.64 2.59 13.08
C CYS A 86 -52.72 3.50 12.47
N ASP A 87 -52.97 4.66 13.09
CA ASP A 87 -53.67 5.77 12.46
C ASP A 87 -52.69 6.64 11.63
N GLU A 88 -53.17 7.74 11.06
CA GLU A 88 -52.37 8.60 10.17
C GLU A 88 -51.19 9.25 10.90
N GLU A 89 -51.38 9.68 12.15
CA GLU A 89 -50.35 10.31 12.98
C GLU A 89 -49.29 9.27 13.41
N ASP A 90 -49.72 8.11 13.94
CA ASP A 90 -48.82 7.03 14.33
C ASP A 90 -48.04 6.44 13.13
N THR A 91 -48.63 6.48 11.93
CA THR A 91 -47.96 6.05 10.69
C THR A 91 -46.82 6.99 10.32
N GLU A 92 -47.05 8.30 10.37
CA GLU A 92 -46.03 9.32 10.08
C GLU A 92 -44.85 9.23 11.05
N ASP A 93 -45.13 9.12 12.36
CA ASP A 93 -44.11 8.98 13.41
C ASP A 93 -43.24 7.72 13.23
N LEU A 94 -43.85 6.59 12.85
CA LEU A 94 -43.15 5.33 12.62
C LEU A 94 -42.27 5.39 11.36
N ASP A 95 -42.78 5.97 10.28
CA ASP A 95 -42.03 6.17 9.05
C ASP A 95 -40.82 7.08 9.27
N ASP A 96 -41.00 8.22 9.95
CA ASP A 96 -39.92 9.16 10.29
C ASP A 96 -38.82 8.49 11.13
N THR A 97 -39.22 7.70 12.14
CA THR A 97 -38.27 6.95 12.98
C THR A 97 -37.46 5.95 12.16
N MET A 98 -38.10 5.23 11.23
CA MET A 98 -37.45 4.27 10.35
C MET A 98 -36.52 4.97 9.35
N ILE A 99 -36.94 6.11 8.79
CA ILE A 99 -36.13 6.93 7.90
C ILE A 99 -34.87 7.41 8.61
N GLU A 100 -34.96 7.91 9.84
CA GLU A 100 -33.80 8.35 10.61
C GLU A 100 -32.81 7.20 10.85
N ALA A 101 -33.31 6.04 11.32
CA ALA A 101 -32.47 4.89 11.62
C ALA A 101 -31.75 4.34 10.37
N VAL A 102 -32.47 4.22 9.24
CA VAL A 102 -31.91 3.76 7.97
C VAL A 102 -30.98 4.81 7.34
N GLY A 103 -31.28 6.10 7.54
CA GLY A 103 -30.48 7.23 7.11
C GLY A 103 -29.06 7.16 7.67
N LYS A 104 -28.93 7.02 9.00
CA LYS A 104 -27.63 6.90 9.69
C LYS A 104 -26.79 5.74 9.15
N ILE A 105 -27.40 4.58 8.92
CA ILE A 105 -26.69 3.43 8.34
C ILE A 105 -26.25 3.69 6.90
N THR A 106 -27.06 4.43 6.14
CA THR A 106 -26.73 4.81 4.76
C THR A 106 -25.52 5.75 4.73
N GLU A 107 -25.49 6.74 5.62
CA GLU A 107 -24.35 7.65 5.81
C GLU A 107 -23.08 6.92 6.25
N LEU A 108 -23.20 5.98 7.20
CA LEU A 108 -22.11 5.10 7.62
C LEU A 108 -21.52 4.33 6.42
N ARG A 109 -22.38 3.73 5.59
CA ARG A 109 -21.95 2.97 4.41
C ARG A 109 -21.25 3.86 3.38
N GLN A 110 -21.73 5.08 3.18
CA GLN A 110 -21.11 6.05 2.28
C GLN A 110 -19.72 6.46 2.78
N THR A 111 -19.62 6.78 4.07
CA THR A 111 -18.35 7.14 4.73
C THR A 111 -17.35 5.97 4.65
N LEU A 112 -17.81 4.75 4.90
CA LEU A 112 -16.98 3.55 4.82
C LEU A 112 -16.49 3.26 3.40
N ALA A 113 -17.36 3.43 2.39
CA ALA A 113 -16.97 3.29 0.99
C ALA A 113 -15.91 4.32 0.58
N GLY A 114 -16.09 5.58 0.98
CA GLY A 114 -15.10 6.64 0.73
C GLY A 114 -13.76 6.36 1.42
N THR A 115 -13.81 5.93 2.68
CA THR A 115 -12.61 5.57 3.45
C THR A 115 -11.87 4.38 2.84
N LEU A 116 -12.59 3.34 2.41
CA LEU A 116 -11.99 2.19 1.73
C LEU A 116 -11.31 2.57 0.42
N ASN A 117 -11.90 3.48 -0.36
CA ASN A 117 -11.29 3.97 -1.59
C ASN A 117 -9.99 4.75 -1.31
N CYS A 118 -10.00 5.61 -0.30
CA CYS A 118 -8.81 6.34 0.15
C CYS A 118 -7.71 5.37 0.60
N LEU A 119 -8.03 4.44 1.51
CA LEU A 119 -7.08 3.42 2.00
C LEU A 119 -6.50 2.56 0.86
N SER A 120 -7.34 2.17 -0.11
CA SER A 120 -6.88 1.40 -1.27
C SER A 120 -5.82 2.16 -2.08
N ASN A 121 -6.06 3.45 -2.36
CA ASN A 121 -5.10 4.28 -3.08
C ASN A 121 -3.80 4.44 -2.28
N MET A 122 -3.90 4.68 -0.97
CA MET A 122 -2.74 4.84 -0.08
C MET A 122 -1.89 3.56 0.03
N VAL A 123 -2.53 2.39 -0.01
CA VAL A 123 -1.84 1.10 -0.06
C VAL A 123 -1.13 0.93 -1.39
N GLU A 124 -1.77 1.28 -2.50
CA GLU A 124 -1.16 1.16 -3.83
C GLU A 124 0.05 2.09 -3.98
N SER A 125 -0.04 3.34 -3.52
CA SER A 125 1.10 4.26 -3.50
C SER A 125 2.31 3.71 -2.73
N ARG A 126 2.07 2.98 -1.62
CA ARG A 126 3.14 2.31 -0.86
C ARG A 126 3.73 1.11 -1.61
N LYS A 127 2.90 0.32 -2.29
CA LYS A 127 3.37 -0.80 -3.11
C LYS A 127 4.25 -0.31 -4.26
N ASP A 128 3.84 0.76 -4.93
CA ASP A 128 4.65 1.36 -5.98
C ASP A 128 5.95 1.95 -5.42
N PHE A 129 5.89 2.66 -4.29
CA PHE A 129 7.09 3.17 -3.62
C PHE A 129 8.08 2.07 -3.30
N GLU A 130 7.66 1.00 -2.62
CA GLU A 130 8.50 -0.14 -2.28
C GLU A 130 9.10 -0.80 -3.52
N LYS A 131 8.30 -0.96 -4.59
CA LYS A 131 8.76 -1.49 -5.87
C LYS A 131 9.84 -0.61 -6.51
N GLN A 132 9.67 0.71 -6.51
CA GLN A 132 10.67 1.62 -7.06
C GLN A 132 11.97 1.57 -6.25
N VAL A 133 11.86 1.53 -4.91
CA VAL A 133 13.01 1.36 -4.00
C VAL A 133 13.74 0.06 -4.31
N ASP A 134 13.04 -1.07 -4.42
CA ASP A 134 13.65 -2.37 -4.72
C ASP A 134 14.40 -2.35 -6.07
N LEU A 135 13.82 -1.72 -7.10
CA LEU A 135 14.45 -1.59 -8.40
C LEU A 135 15.70 -0.70 -8.35
N ALA A 136 15.65 0.41 -7.62
CA ALA A 136 16.82 1.28 -7.41
C ALA A 136 17.92 0.54 -6.64
N GLN A 137 17.57 -0.16 -5.56
CA GLN A 137 18.52 -0.93 -4.75
C GLN A 137 19.20 -2.05 -5.55
N LYS A 138 18.47 -2.74 -6.44
CA LYS A 138 19.06 -3.77 -7.31
C LYS A 138 20.13 -3.19 -8.22
N TRP A 139 19.83 -2.10 -8.93
CA TRP A 139 20.80 -1.44 -9.80
C TRP A 139 22.01 -0.93 -9.00
N ILE A 140 21.77 -0.26 -7.86
CA ILE A 140 22.84 0.23 -6.97
C ILE A 140 23.74 -0.94 -6.52
N HIS A 141 23.14 -2.04 -6.08
CA HIS A 141 23.88 -3.20 -5.61
C HIS A 141 24.74 -3.84 -6.72
N GLU A 142 24.19 -3.99 -7.92
CA GLU A 142 24.92 -4.53 -9.07
C GLU A 142 26.09 -3.64 -9.48
N ALA A 143 25.89 -2.32 -9.47
CA ALA A 143 26.92 -1.33 -9.74
C ALA A 143 28.00 -1.31 -8.66
N GLU A 144 27.64 -1.36 -7.38
CA GLU A 144 28.59 -1.44 -6.27
C GLU A 144 29.48 -2.68 -6.37
N ILE A 145 28.91 -3.84 -6.71
CA ILE A 145 29.68 -5.07 -6.93
C ILE A 145 30.64 -4.88 -8.10
N ALA A 146 30.17 -4.33 -9.22
CA ALA A 146 30.99 -4.11 -10.40
C ALA A 146 32.17 -3.17 -10.10
N LEU A 147 31.91 -2.05 -9.44
CA LEU A 147 32.93 -1.08 -9.04
C LEU A 147 33.97 -1.66 -8.07
N ARG A 148 33.54 -2.46 -7.11
CA ARG A 148 34.41 -3.08 -6.08
C ARG A 148 35.21 -4.27 -6.60
N THR A 149 34.94 -4.75 -7.81
CA THR A 149 35.69 -5.87 -8.39
C THR A 149 37.14 -5.44 -8.63
N ASP A 150 38.07 -6.13 -7.97
CA ASP A 150 39.51 -5.84 -8.11
C ASP A 150 39.97 -6.19 -9.52
N THR A 151 40.44 -5.19 -10.27
CA THR A 151 40.94 -5.35 -11.63
C THR A 151 42.08 -6.38 -11.71
N ARG A 152 42.88 -6.54 -10.64
CA ARG A 152 43.96 -7.54 -10.60
C ARG A 152 43.47 -8.98 -10.52
N SER A 153 42.24 -9.19 -10.06
CA SER A 153 41.63 -10.52 -10.02
C SER A 153 41.17 -10.99 -11.40
N LEU A 154 41.06 -10.08 -12.37
CA LEU A 154 40.66 -10.34 -13.75
C LEU A 154 41.90 -10.72 -14.57
N ASN A 155 42.16 -12.01 -14.67
CA ASN A 155 43.45 -12.58 -15.11
C ASN A 155 43.60 -12.78 -16.63
N SER A 156 42.59 -12.49 -17.43
CA SER A 156 42.62 -12.60 -18.89
C SER A 156 41.95 -11.41 -19.57
N ALA A 157 42.30 -11.17 -20.84
CA ALA A 157 41.65 -10.12 -21.64
C ALA A 157 40.15 -10.39 -21.79
N ASP A 158 39.75 -11.65 -22.02
CA ASP A 158 38.34 -12.04 -22.17
C ASP A 158 37.51 -11.72 -20.91
N VAL A 159 38.06 -12.01 -19.72
CA VAL A 159 37.38 -11.73 -18.43
C VAL A 159 37.29 -10.23 -18.17
N LEU A 160 38.33 -9.46 -18.53
CA LEU A 160 38.30 -8.00 -18.46
C LEU A 160 37.26 -7.41 -19.42
N GLU A 161 37.13 -7.96 -20.63
CA GLU A 161 36.14 -7.52 -21.63
C GLU A 161 34.70 -7.83 -21.20
N GLU A 162 34.45 -9.00 -20.60
CA GLU A 162 33.15 -9.32 -20.02
C GLU A 162 32.78 -8.34 -18.89
N HIS A 163 33.75 -8.03 -18.02
CA HIS A 163 33.55 -7.06 -16.95
C HIS A 163 33.32 -5.64 -17.47
N LEU A 164 34.06 -5.22 -18.50
CA LEU A 164 33.87 -3.94 -19.18
C LEU A 164 32.44 -3.83 -19.72
N LYS A 165 31.97 -4.86 -20.43
CA LYS A 165 30.61 -4.88 -20.98
C LYS A 165 29.55 -4.73 -19.90
N LYS A 166 29.76 -5.33 -18.72
CA LYS A 166 28.86 -5.16 -17.57
C LYS A 166 28.85 -3.71 -17.08
N LEU A 167 30.02 -3.08 -16.96
CA LEU A 167 30.12 -1.67 -16.53
C LEU A 167 29.48 -0.72 -17.54
N GLU A 168 29.69 -0.93 -18.84
CA GLU A 168 29.08 -0.14 -19.91
C GLU A 168 27.55 -0.28 -19.92
N MET A 169 27.02 -1.49 -19.69
CA MET A 169 25.57 -1.71 -19.51
C MET A 169 25.01 -0.94 -18.31
N LEU A 170 25.74 -0.91 -17.20
CA LEU A 170 25.34 -0.15 -16.01
C LEU A 170 25.40 1.37 -16.24
N GLU A 171 26.34 1.83 -17.07
CA GLU A 171 26.47 3.24 -17.51
C GLU A 171 25.29 3.64 -18.38
N ASP A 172 24.87 2.79 -19.32
CA ASP A 172 23.68 3.01 -20.15
C ASP A 172 22.39 3.08 -19.31
N GLU A 173 22.30 2.32 -18.22
CA GLU A 173 21.15 2.30 -17.31
C GLU A 173 21.15 3.44 -16.28
N GLN A 174 22.27 4.17 -16.15
CA GLN A 174 22.50 5.15 -15.09
C GLN A 174 21.48 6.30 -15.10
N GLU A 175 21.15 6.85 -16.27
CA GLU A 175 20.18 7.93 -16.38
C GLU A 175 18.80 7.49 -15.85
N GLU A 176 18.36 6.29 -16.23
CA GLU A 176 17.09 5.74 -15.79
C GLU A 176 17.07 5.43 -14.29
N ALA A 177 18.18 4.93 -13.74
CA ALA A 177 18.33 4.74 -12.31
C ALA A 177 18.23 6.08 -11.54
N ASN A 178 18.88 7.13 -12.03
CA ASN A 178 18.80 8.47 -11.43
C ASN A 178 17.38 9.07 -11.52
N ARG A 179 16.69 8.90 -12.65
CA ARG A 179 15.28 9.28 -12.78
C ARG A 179 14.40 8.56 -11.75
N ARG A 180 14.66 7.27 -11.52
CA ARG A 180 13.95 6.48 -10.51
C ARG A 180 14.17 7.01 -9.09
N ILE A 181 15.41 7.33 -8.72
CA ILE A 181 15.74 7.87 -7.39
C ILE A 181 15.07 9.24 -7.16
N ASN A 182 15.03 10.09 -8.19
CA ASN A 182 14.30 11.35 -8.14
C ASN A 182 12.78 11.13 -8.00
N SER A 183 12.22 10.15 -8.72
CA SER A 183 10.81 9.76 -8.57
C SER A 183 10.50 9.29 -7.16
N ILE A 184 11.35 8.44 -6.57
CA ILE A 184 11.22 7.96 -5.18
C ILE A 184 11.21 9.16 -4.21
N SER A 185 12.06 10.16 -4.44
CA SER A 185 12.11 11.38 -3.62
C SER A 185 10.80 12.17 -3.69
N ASN A 186 10.18 12.27 -4.86
CA ASN A 186 8.88 12.92 -5.03
C ASN A 186 7.75 12.14 -4.34
N MET A 187 7.73 10.81 -4.52
CA MET A 187 6.76 9.93 -3.86
C MET A 187 6.87 10.03 -2.33
N CYS A 188 8.06 10.27 -1.79
CA CYS A 188 8.22 10.49 -0.35
C CYS A 188 7.47 11.72 0.12
N ALA A 189 7.53 12.83 -0.61
CA ALA A 189 6.83 14.06 -0.25
C ALA A 189 5.32 13.83 -0.13
N ASP A 190 4.74 13.05 -1.06
CA ASP A 190 3.31 12.70 -1.06
C ASP A 190 2.93 11.78 0.11
N LEU A 191 3.85 10.92 0.56
CA LEU A 191 3.60 9.99 1.67
C LEU A 191 3.69 10.67 3.04
N LEU A 192 4.47 11.75 3.19
CA LEU A 192 4.77 12.36 4.49
C LEU A 192 3.53 12.74 5.31
N GLU A 193 2.47 13.24 4.66
CA GLU A 193 1.28 13.71 5.37
C GLU A 193 0.50 12.60 6.10
N TYR A 194 0.76 11.33 5.74
CA TYR A 194 0.04 10.16 6.24
C TYR A 194 0.88 9.23 7.12
N LEU A 195 2.09 9.65 7.51
CA LEU A 195 3.04 8.79 8.23
C LEU A 195 3.28 9.25 9.66
N THR A 196 3.59 8.31 10.54
CA THR A 196 4.08 8.60 11.89
C THR A 196 5.45 9.29 11.84
N GLU A 197 5.84 10.03 12.87
CA GLU A 197 7.17 10.67 12.91
C GLU A 197 8.33 9.66 12.77
N ALA A 198 8.18 8.47 13.34
CA ALA A 198 9.15 7.38 13.20
C ALA A 198 9.23 6.87 11.74
N ASP A 199 8.08 6.72 11.09
CA ASP A 199 8.01 6.33 9.68
C ASP A 199 8.57 7.42 8.76
N LYS A 200 8.32 8.70 9.05
CA LYS A 200 8.92 9.83 8.31
C LYS A 200 10.43 9.83 8.38
N PHE A 201 10.99 9.57 9.57
CA PHE A 201 12.43 9.44 9.75
C PHE A 201 12.99 8.29 8.91
N THR A 202 12.38 7.11 9.00
CA THR A 202 12.76 5.92 8.24
C THR A 202 12.71 6.18 6.73
N LEU A 203 11.66 6.85 6.26
CA LEU A 203 11.50 7.22 4.86
C LEU A 203 12.64 8.15 4.39
N GLY A 204 12.99 9.15 5.21
CA GLY A 204 14.11 10.05 4.93
C GLY A 204 15.47 9.35 4.91
N GLU A 205 15.68 8.32 5.74
CA GLU A 205 16.90 7.51 5.69
C GLU A 205 16.99 6.68 4.41
N ILE A 206 15.89 6.07 3.96
CA ILE A 206 15.85 5.30 2.71
C ILE A 206 16.23 6.19 1.52
N VAL A 207 15.63 7.38 1.41
CA VAL A 207 15.91 8.30 0.30
C VAL A 207 17.37 8.74 0.32
N ARG A 208 17.88 9.12 1.50
CA ARG A 208 19.27 9.57 1.65
C ARG A 208 20.26 8.46 1.28
N ASP A 209 20.05 7.23 1.77
CA ASP A 209 20.91 6.09 1.44
C ASP A 209 20.97 5.84 -0.07
N LEU A 210 19.82 5.86 -0.74
CA LEU A 210 19.76 5.69 -2.20
C LEU A 210 20.51 6.82 -2.93
N GLN A 211 20.31 8.07 -2.51
CA GLN A 211 20.98 9.23 -3.10
C GLN A 211 22.49 9.17 -2.93
N ASP A 212 22.98 9.00 -1.70
CA ASP A 212 24.41 8.97 -1.36
C ASP A 212 25.14 7.84 -2.13
N ARG A 213 24.53 6.65 -2.19
CA ARG A 213 25.11 5.50 -2.91
C ARG A 213 25.07 5.69 -4.42
N SER A 214 24.01 6.28 -4.95
CA SER A 214 23.94 6.59 -6.38
C SER A 214 24.96 7.64 -6.79
N GLU A 215 25.19 8.67 -5.98
CA GLU A 215 26.21 9.68 -6.24
C GLU A 215 27.61 9.06 -6.23
N PHE A 216 27.90 8.18 -5.27
CA PHE A 216 29.14 7.42 -5.25
C PHE A 216 29.34 6.60 -6.53
N ILE A 217 28.33 5.84 -6.97
CA ILE A 217 28.38 5.07 -8.21
C ILE A 217 28.60 5.99 -9.41
N ASN A 218 27.83 7.06 -9.51
CA ASN A 218 27.89 8.01 -10.63
C ASN A 218 29.28 8.63 -10.78
N SER A 219 29.96 8.90 -9.65
CA SER A 219 31.33 9.42 -9.66
C SER A 219 32.40 8.38 -10.02
N GLY A 220 32.16 7.10 -9.72
CA GLY A 220 33.15 6.03 -9.88
C GLY A 220 33.03 5.22 -11.17
N LEU A 221 31.87 5.24 -11.84
CA LEU A 221 31.58 4.34 -12.96
C LEU A 221 32.45 4.62 -14.18
N THR A 222 32.51 5.87 -14.63
CA THR A 222 33.33 6.28 -15.77
C THR A 222 34.82 6.03 -15.49
N ASP A 223 35.31 6.38 -14.29
CA ASP A 223 36.70 6.13 -13.89
C ASP A 223 37.06 4.64 -13.91
N LYS A 224 36.12 3.78 -13.45
CA LYS A 224 36.32 2.33 -13.47
C LYS A 224 36.33 1.77 -14.89
N ILE A 225 35.45 2.26 -15.76
CA ILE A 225 35.40 1.86 -17.18
C ILE A 225 36.74 2.16 -17.86
N GLU A 226 37.26 3.37 -17.69
CA GLU A 226 38.56 3.75 -18.25
C GLU A 226 39.71 2.90 -17.69
N GLN A 227 39.71 2.64 -16.37
CA GLN A 227 40.70 1.75 -15.74
C GLN A 227 40.68 0.33 -16.37
N ILE A 228 39.51 -0.23 -16.64
CA ILE A 228 39.39 -1.56 -17.26
C ILE A 228 39.84 -1.51 -18.73
N ARG A 229 39.50 -0.46 -19.48
CA ARG A 229 39.97 -0.27 -20.87
C ARG A 229 41.50 -0.24 -20.95
N GLU A 230 42.16 0.48 -20.03
CA GLU A 230 43.62 0.51 -19.94
C GLU A 230 44.22 -0.86 -19.56
N ALA A 231 43.57 -1.59 -18.65
CA ALA A 231 44.01 -2.93 -18.26
C ALA A 231 43.93 -3.92 -19.44
N ILE A 232 42.84 -3.90 -20.22
CA ILE A 232 42.68 -4.71 -21.44
C ILE A 232 43.80 -4.39 -22.43
N PHE A 233 44.04 -3.10 -22.70
CA PHE A 233 45.09 -2.68 -23.62
C PHE A 233 46.47 -3.18 -23.18
N THR A 234 46.78 -3.05 -21.88
CA THR A 234 48.05 -3.50 -21.30
C THR A 234 48.20 -5.02 -21.39
N GLN A 235 47.14 -5.77 -21.07
CA GLN A 235 47.15 -7.24 -21.09
C GLN A 235 47.35 -7.79 -22.51
N ARG A 236 46.68 -7.20 -23.51
CA ARG A 236 46.86 -7.57 -24.93
C ARG A 236 48.29 -7.33 -25.39
N LYS A 237 48.86 -6.16 -25.07
CA LYS A 237 50.26 -5.83 -25.39
C LYS A 237 51.28 -6.75 -24.71
N MET A 238 51.02 -7.17 -23.47
CA MET A 238 51.86 -8.16 -22.78
C MET A 238 51.80 -9.53 -23.47
N THR A 239 50.60 -9.95 -23.85
CA THR A 239 50.38 -11.23 -24.56
C THR A 239 51.11 -11.25 -25.90
N GLU A 240 50.99 -10.18 -26.70
CA GLU A 240 51.70 -10.05 -27.98
C GLU A 240 53.23 -10.14 -27.83
N ARG A 241 53.79 -9.46 -26.82
CA ARG A 241 55.24 -9.51 -26.54
C ARG A 241 55.70 -10.90 -26.11
N MET A 242 54.89 -11.62 -25.31
CA MET A 242 55.21 -13.00 -24.93
C MET A 242 55.22 -13.91 -26.15
N VAL A 243 54.25 -13.79 -27.06
CA VAL A 243 54.19 -14.57 -28.30
C VAL A 243 55.39 -14.28 -29.21
N GLN A 244 55.79 -13.01 -29.36
CA GLN A 244 56.98 -12.65 -30.14
C GLN A 244 58.27 -13.20 -29.51
N SER A 245 58.37 -13.17 -28.18
CA SER A 245 59.56 -13.68 -27.46
C SER A 245 59.67 -15.21 -27.55
N THR A 246 58.56 -15.93 -27.50
CA THR A 246 58.59 -17.40 -27.68
C THR A 246 58.89 -17.81 -29.12
N GLN A 247 58.40 -17.06 -30.11
CA GLN A 247 58.72 -17.29 -31.52
C GLN A 247 60.19 -17.01 -31.86
N THR A 248 60.78 -15.98 -31.25
CA THR A 248 62.21 -15.66 -31.45
C THR A 248 63.15 -16.65 -30.76
N LEU A 249 62.73 -17.29 -29.67
CA LEU A 249 63.50 -18.36 -29.01
C LEU A 249 63.37 -19.73 -29.71
N ALA A 250 62.32 -19.91 -30.51
CA ALA A 250 62.06 -21.16 -31.24
C ALA A 250 62.72 -21.22 -32.63
N ASN A 251 63.21 -20.08 -33.15
CA ASN A 251 63.94 -19.94 -34.41
C ASN A 251 65.45 -19.82 -34.16
#